data_AF-A0A532CIG8-F1
#
_entry.id   AF-A0A532CIG8-F1
#
_cell.length_a   1.000
_cell.length_b   1.000
_cell.length_c   1.000
_cell.angle_alpha   90.00
_cell.angle_beta   90.00
_cell.angle_gamma   90.00
#
_symmetry.space_group_name_H-M   'P 1'
#
loop_
_entity.id
_entity.type
_entity.pdbx_description
1 polymer ?
#
loop_
_entity_poly.entity_id
_entity_poly.type
_entity_poly.pdbx_seq_one_letter_code
_entity_poly.pdbx_strand_id
1 'polypeptide(L)'
;MAGGRSKKDAAAASSAPPSGPRGRANNRPQIKFAHKLVLNQWLFSLFNVKRFEDLAEHLRNEALEGLDENNIHHFHHALTAQLFNLTDLPTELLLEYDQNIVKHMQRLNERRITRGEEPIVWKYFQYLTLLFTEVYLDRYFRDPKALLAALNAQVAIYNADKPEADQISPFDEAAEAWPQLNKLAYWSATGSGKTLLMHANILQYQYTLEKHGRGRELNRVLLLTPNEGLSQQHLREFEAAGIDAELFNKDGRGLFTGRTVEILEVTKLREDMGEKTIAIDAFEGNNLVLVDEGHRGASGGEEGAWMDARKRLCEKGFSFEYSATFGQAVKGKPKL
;
A
#
# COMPACT_ATOMS: atom_id res chain seq x y z
N MET A 1 -68.77 -55.31 24.82
CA MET A 1 -68.30 -56.55 25.48
C MET A 1 -67.75 -57.49 24.43
N ALA A 2 -66.66 -58.21 24.78
CA ALA A 2 -65.89 -59.18 23.98
C ALA A 2 -65.17 -58.56 22.76
N GLY A 3 -63.88 -58.75 22.47
CA GLY A 3 -62.84 -59.72 22.87
C GLY A 3 -61.97 -59.87 21.60
N GLY A 4 -60.69 -59.52 21.55
CA GLY A 4 -59.58 -60.39 21.94
C GLY A 4 -58.81 -60.95 20.72
N ARG A 5 -57.48 -60.74 20.72
CA ARG A 5 -56.38 -61.47 20.04
C ARG A 5 -55.94 -61.13 18.60
N SER A 6 -54.78 -60.46 18.55
CA SER A 6 -53.50 -60.77 17.88
C SER A 6 -53.45 -61.47 16.51
N LYS A 7 -52.75 -60.83 15.56
CA LYS A 7 -51.67 -61.45 14.78
C LYS A 7 -50.59 -60.42 14.41
N LYS A 8 -49.33 -60.81 14.67
CA LYS A 8 -48.10 -60.19 14.16
C LYS A 8 -48.00 -60.47 12.66
N ASP A 9 -47.47 -59.50 11.90
CA ASP A 9 -46.55 -59.74 10.78
C ASP A 9 -45.66 -58.51 10.59
N ALA A 10 -44.45 -58.79 10.10
CA ALA A 10 -43.23 -58.03 10.28
C ALA A 10 -42.78 -57.23 9.04
N ALA A 11 -41.73 -56.42 9.24
CA ALA A 11 -40.89 -55.70 8.27
C ALA A 11 -41.52 -54.45 7.61
N ALA A 12 -40.87 -53.29 7.49
CA ALA A 12 -39.43 -53.03 7.44
C ALA A 12 -39.08 -51.71 8.17
N ALA A 13 -38.01 -51.76 8.96
CA ALA A 13 -37.37 -50.58 9.54
C ALA A 13 -36.41 -49.97 8.50
N SER A 14 -36.70 -48.75 8.03
CA SER A 14 -35.73 -47.92 7.33
C SER A 14 -34.84 -47.21 8.35
N SER A 15 -33.62 -47.71 8.52
CA SER A 15 -32.58 -47.08 9.33
C SER A 15 -32.09 -45.79 8.67
N ALA A 16 -32.42 -44.65 9.27
CA ALA A 16 -31.74 -43.39 8.99
C ALA A 16 -30.25 -43.51 9.41
N PRO A 17 -29.29 -43.05 8.59
CA PRO A 17 -27.88 -43.11 8.96
C PRO A 17 -27.61 -42.16 10.15
N PRO A 18 -26.70 -42.51 11.07
CA PRO A 18 -26.39 -41.67 12.21
C PRO A 18 -25.74 -40.37 11.71
N SER A 19 -26.26 -39.24 12.17
CA SER A 19 -25.65 -37.92 12.00
C SER A 19 -24.23 -37.96 12.57
N GLY A 20 -23.23 -37.99 11.69
CA GLY A 20 -21.83 -37.87 12.06
C GLY A 20 -21.59 -36.58 12.89
N PRO A 21 -20.60 -36.58 13.79
CA PRO A 21 -20.34 -35.44 14.64
C PRO A 21 -20.06 -34.22 13.76
N ARG A 22 -20.91 -33.18 13.89
CA ARG A 22 -20.66 -31.85 13.34
C ARG A 22 -19.26 -31.45 13.80
N GLY A 23 -18.33 -31.36 12.87
CA GLY A 23 -16.97 -30.90 13.15
C GLY A 23 -17.05 -29.61 13.94
N ARG A 24 -16.51 -29.62 15.16
CA ARG A 24 -16.26 -28.39 15.90
C ARG A 24 -15.40 -27.53 14.99
N ALA A 25 -15.97 -26.44 14.47
CA ALA A 25 -15.17 -25.39 13.86
C ALA A 25 -14.04 -25.08 14.85
N ASN A 26 -12.80 -25.28 14.41
CA ASN A 26 -11.62 -25.10 15.22
C ASN A 26 -11.54 -23.61 15.54
N ASN A 27 -12.12 -23.20 16.66
CA ASN A 27 -12.22 -21.81 17.09
C ASN A 27 -10.87 -21.34 17.68
N ARG A 28 -9.78 -21.58 16.94
CA ARG A 28 -8.47 -21.04 17.27
C ARG A 28 -8.48 -19.56 16.89
N PRO A 29 -8.01 -18.66 17.78
CA PRO A 29 -7.93 -17.25 17.46
C PRO A 29 -6.99 -17.06 16.27
N GLN A 30 -7.52 -16.51 15.18
CA GLN A 30 -6.76 -16.18 13.97
C GLN A 30 -5.66 -15.16 14.30
N ILE A 31 -4.50 -15.29 13.66
CA ILE A 31 -3.40 -14.34 13.84
C ILE A 31 -3.86 -12.94 13.40
N LYS A 32 -3.57 -11.93 14.24
CA LYS A 32 -3.91 -10.55 13.93
C LYS A 32 -3.25 -10.11 12.63
N PHE A 33 -3.98 -9.39 11.78
CA PHE A 33 -3.51 -8.91 10.47
C PHE A 33 -2.14 -8.20 10.51
N ALA A 34 -1.87 -7.40 11.55
CA ALA A 34 -0.58 -6.72 11.72
C ALA A 34 0.63 -7.67 11.78
N HIS A 35 0.43 -8.93 12.16
CA HIS A 35 1.48 -9.95 12.18
C HIS A 35 1.57 -10.75 10.86
N LYS A 36 0.68 -10.51 9.90
CA LYS A 36 0.65 -11.11 8.57
C LYS A 36 1.35 -10.24 7.50
N LEU A 37 1.94 -9.11 7.89
CA LEU A 37 2.56 -8.16 6.97
C LEU A 37 3.93 -8.65 6.48
N VAL A 38 3.93 -9.60 5.54
CA VAL A 38 5.15 -10.22 4.99
C VAL A 38 6.09 -9.20 4.33
N LEU A 39 5.54 -8.20 3.63
CA LEU A 39 6.36 -7.13 3.05
C LEU A 39 7.18 -6.40 4.11
N ASN A 40 6.59 -6.10 5.28
CA ASN A 40 7.33 -5.47 6.38
C ASN A 40 8.40 -6.41 6.93
N GLN A 41 8.08 -7.71 7.08
CA GLN A 41 9.05 -8.70 7.56
C GLN A 41 10.25 -8.83 6.61
N TRP A 42 10.01 -8.82 5.29
CA TRP A 42 11.06 -8.79 4.28
C TRP A 42 11.87 -7.49 4.37
N LEU A 43 11.22 -6.31 4.47
CA LEU A 43 11.94 -5.05 4.64
C LEU A 43 12.84 -5.07 5.87
N PHE A 44 12.35 -5.55 7.02
CA PHE A 44 13.12 -5.64 8.25
C PHE A 44 14.30 -6.62 8.14
N SER A 45 14.13 -7.72 7.42
CA SER A 45 15.22 -8.69 7.25
C SER A 45 16.41 -8.10 6.48
N LEU A 46 16.19 -7.13 5.58
CA LEU A 46 17.28 -6.39 4.90
C LEU A 46 18.16 -5.59 5.88
N PHE A 47 17.63 -5.25 7.06
CA PHE A 47 18.34 -4.58 8.15
C PHE A 47 18.79 -5.55 9.25
N ASN A 48 18.69 -6.88 9.03
CA ASN A 48 18.95 -7.92 10.03
C ASN A 48 18.11 -7.82 11.32
N VAL A 49 16.95 -7.17 11.25
CA VAL A 49 16.00 -7.05 12.37
C VAL A 49 14.70 -7.80 12.11
N LYS A 50 13.89 -8.03 13.15
CA LYS A 50 12.63 -8.78 13.02
C LYS A 50 11.40 -7.91 13.19
N ARG A 51 11.54 -6.78 13.88
CA ARG A 51 10.43 -5.91 14.25
C ARG A 51 10.77 -4.46 13.94
N PHE A 52 9.73 -3.68 13.70
CA PHE A 52 9.85 -2.23 13.53
C PHE A 52 10.49 -1.56 14.76
N GLU A 53 10.18 -2.05 15.97
CA GLU A 53 10.74 -1.48 17.20
C GLU A 53 12.26 -1.58 17.28
N ASP A 54 12.84 -2.63 16.70
CA ASP A 54 14.29 -2.86 16.68
C ASP A 54 15.01 -1.78 15.86
N LEU A 55 14.36 -1.20 14.85
CA LEU A 55 14.86 -0.02 14.13
C LEU A 55 14.52 1.29 14.87
N ALA A 56 13.28 1.39 15.34
CA ALA A 56 12.76 2.61 15.92
C ALA A 56 13.47 3.02 17.21
N GLU A 57 13.90 2.06 18.04
CA GLU A 57 14.60 2.35 19.30
C GLU A 57 15.83 3.25 19.10
N HIS A 58 16.55 3.06 18.00
CA HIS A 58 17.76 3.83 17.68
C HIS A 58 17.47 5.20 17.06
N LEU A 59 16.24 5.45 16.60
CA LEU A 59 15.86 6.64 15.83
C LEU A 59 14.84 7.54 16.51
N ARG A 60 14.21 7.08 17.60
CA ARG A 60 13.12 7.80 18.27
C ARG A 60 13.51 9.12 18.95
N ASN A 61 14.80 9.35 19.16
CA ASN A 61 15.25 10.60 19.78
C ASN A 61 15.02 11.76 18.82
N GLU A 62 14.21 12.75 19.23
CA GLU A 62 13.89 13.93 18.42
C GLU A 62 15.13 14.76 18.07
N ALA A 63 16.24 14.63 18.82
CA ALA A 63 17.51 15.26 18.48
C ALA A 63 18.15 14.70 17.18
N LEU A 64 17.65 13.57 16.67
CA LEU A 64 18.05 13.00 15.38
C LEU A 64 17.19 13.52 14.22
N GLU A 65 16.22 14.38 14.47
CA GLU A 65 15.45 15.01 13.41
C GLU A 65 16.28 16.09 12.70
N GLY A 66 16.16 16.15 11.37
CA GLY A 66 16.89 17.11 10.55
C GLY A 66 18.15 16.54 9.89
N LEU A 67 18.96 17.46 9.38
CA LEU A 67 20.14 17.19 8.55
C LEU A 67 21.41 17.74 9.24
N ASP A 68 22.54 17.10 8.96
CA ASP A 68 23.87 17.64 9.27
C ASP A 68 24.34 18.71 8.28
N GLU A 69 25.56 19.23 8.45
CA GLU A 69 26.16 20.22 7.55
C GLU A 69 26.36 19.73 6.10
N ASN A 70 26.34 18.42 5.85
CA ASN A 70 26.51 17.82 4.54
C ASN A 70 25.18 17.42 3.88
N ASN A 71 24.05 17.81 4.48
CA ASN A 71 22.71 17.38 4.07
C ASN A 71 22.50 15.86 4.15
N ILE A 72 23.00 15.22 5.20
CA ILE A 72 22.72 13.81 5.51
C ILE A 72 21.80 13.77 6.73
N HIS A 73 20.74 12.95 6.72
CA HIS A 73 19.89 12.83 7.91
C HIS A 73 20.68 12.26 9.08
N HIS A 74 20.49 12.80 10.29
CA HIS A 74 21.04 12.18 11.49
C HIS A 74 20.49 10.75 11.71
N PHE A 75 19.31 10.44 11.18
CA PHE A 75 18.79 9.07 11.12
C PHE A 75 19.66 8.11 10.30
N HIS A 76 20.23 8.56 9.17
CA HIS A 76 21.16 7.74 8.38
C HIS A 76 22.39 7.38 9.22
N HIS A 77 23.01 8.39 9.84
CA HIS A 77 24.17 8.18 10.74
C HIS A 77 23.85 7.21 11.87
N ALA A 78 22.69 7.37 12.51
CA ALA A 78 22.24 6.48 13.57
C ALA A 78 22.02 5.04 13.07
N LEU A 79 21.43 4.84 11.88
CA LEU A 79 21.26 3.51 11.29
C LEU A 79 22.60 2.86 10.99
N THR A 80 23.52 3.56 10.33
CA THR A 80 24.82 3.01 9.93
C THR A 80 25.73 2.73 11.13
N ALA A 81 25.58 3.49 12.21
CA ALA A 81 26.32 3.27 13.45
C ALA A 81 25.83 2.04 14.25
N GLN A 82 24.60 1.56 14.00
CA GLN A 82 24.05 0.38 14.69
C GLN A 82 24.08 -0.87 13.79
N LEU A 83 23.91 -0.68 12.47
CA LEU A 83 23.75 -1.74 11.49
C LEU A 83 24.92 -1.76 10.51
N PHE A 84 26.08 -2.24 10.98
CA PHE A 84 27.25 -2.40 10.13
C PHE A 84 27.17 -3.67 9.26
N ASN A 85 27.72 -3.61 8.05
CA ASN A 85 27.88 -4.75 7.13
C ASN A 85 26.58 -5.45 6.72
N LEU A 86 25.50 -4.69 6.52
CA LEU A 86 24.30 -5.24 5.90
C LEU A 86 24.62 -5.71 4.48
N THR A 87 24.32 -6.98 4.20
CA THR A 87 24.63 -7.62 2.91
C THR A 87 23.77 -7.04 1.79
N ASP A 88 22.48 -6.84 2.05
CA ASP A 88 21.52 -6.37 1.04
C ASP A 88 21.41 -4.84 0.96
N LEU A 89 21.85 -4.13 1.99
CA LEU A 89 21.80 -2.67 2.11
C LEU A 89 23.15 -2.08 2.58
N PRO A 90 24.20 -2.13 1.72
CA PRO A 90 25.48 -1.50 2.04
C PRO A 90 25.32 -0.01 2.41
N THR A 91 26.25 0.52 3.21
CA THR A 91 26.23 1.90 3.69
C THR A 91 26.10 2.92 2.56
N GLU A 92 26.79 2.70 1.44
CA GLU A 92 26.75 3.57 0.27
C GLU A 92 25.36 3.59 -0.38
N LEU A 93 24.67 2.44 -0.43
CA LEU A 93 23.32 2.34 -0.96
C LEU A 93 22.30 3.00 -0.02
N LEU A 94 22.45 2.84 1.29
CA LEU A 94 21.64 3.56 2.27
C LEU A 94 21.83 5.07 2.18
N LEU A 95 23.06 5.52 1.90
CA LEU A 95 23.35 6.94 1.69
C LEU A 95 22.69 7.44 0.40
N GLU A 96 22.71 6.66 -0.68
CA GLU A 96 22.01 7.02 -1.92
C GLU A 96 20.51 7.24 -1.67
N TYR A 97 19.85 6.33 -0.95
CA TYR A 97 18.44 6.49 -0.59
C TYR A 97 18.20 7.70 0.32
N ASP A 98 19.04 7.91 1.31
CA ASP A 98 18.97 9.11 2.17
C ASP A 98 19.05 10.39 1.33
N GLN A 99 20.00 10.48 0.40
CA GLN A 99 20.17 11.66 -0.46
C GLN A 99 18.99 11.88 -1.42
N ASN A 100 18.32 10.82 -1.88
CA ASN A 100 17.06 10.97 -2.62
C ASN A 100 15.96 11.58 -1.74
N ILE A 101 15.82 11.10 -0.49
CA ILE A 101 14.85 11.63 0.46
C ILE A 101 15.13 13.11 0.77
N VAL A 102 16.39 13.47 0.97
CA VAL A 102 16.84 14.86 1.17
C VAL A 102 16.46 15.74 -0.02
N LYS A 103 16.77 15.30 -1.24
CA LYS A 103 16.43 16.02 -2.48
C LYS A 103 14.92 16.26 -2.59
N HIS A 104 14.10 15.26 -2.30
CA HIS A 104 12.65 15.37 -2.34
C HIS A 104 12.12 16.31 -1.25
N MET A 105 12.63 16.19 -0.02
CA MET A 105 12.26 17.07 1.09
C MET A 105 12.60 18.53 0.79
N GLN A 106 13.81 18.80 0.28
CA GLN A 106 14.26 20.15 -0.08
C GLN A 106 13.36 20.74 -1.17
N ARG A 107 13.05 19.98 -2.23
CA ARG A 107 12.11 20.40 -3.29
C ARG A 107 10.73 20.79 -2.73
N LEU A 108 10.18 19.99 -1.81
CA LEU A 108 8.90 20.30 -1.16
C LEU A 108 9.02 21.55 -0.28
N ASN A 109 10.13 21.70 0.44
CA ASN A 109 10.36 22.82 1.36
C ASN A 109 10.59 24.15 0.65
N GLU A 110 11.20 24.17 -0.55
CA GLU A 110 11.40 25.39 -1.34
C GLU A 110 10.08 26.18 -1.48
N ARG A 111 9.00 25.51 -1.90
CA ARG A 111 7.71 26.17 -2.09
C ARG A 111 6.98 26.45 -0.79
N ARG A 112 7.04 25.55 0.18
CA ARG A 112 6.45 25.74 1.52
C ARG A 112 7.00 27.00 2.19
N ILE A 113 8.33 27.12 2.25
CA ILE A 113 9.01 28.28 2.84
C ILE A 113 8.61 29.58 2.12
N THR A 114 8.58 29.58 0.78
CA THR A 114 8.19 30.80 0.03
C THR A 114 6.75 31.24 0.29
N ARG A 115 5.88 30.33 0.76
CA ARG A 115 4.48 30.60 1.10
C ARG A 115 4.26 30.84 2.61
N GLY A 116 5.33 30.85 3.41
CA GLY A 116 5.24 31.03 4.86
C GLY A 116 4.76 29.79 5.63
N GLU A 117 4.78 28.63 5.00
CA GLU A 117 4.48 27.34 5.64
C GLU A 117 5.70 26.82 6.41
N GLU A 118 5.46 26.05 7.48
CA GLU A 118 6.54 25.37 8.19
C GLU A 118 7.26 24.37 7.27
N PRO A 119 8.61 24.36 7.27
CA PRO A 119 9.37 23.37 6.52
C PRO A 119 9.12 21.98 7.11
N ILE A 120 9.09 21.00 6.22
CA ILE A 120 9.04 19.60 6.57
C ILE A 120 10.33 19.22 7.29
N VAL A 121 10.17 18.68 8.49
CA VAL A 121 11.20 17.95 9.23
C VAL A 121 10.63 16.56 9.51
N TRP A 122 11.26 15.52 8.97
CA TRP A 122 10.73 14.17 9.08
C TRP A 122 10.88 13.62 10.49
N LYS A 123 9.80 13.04 11.00
CA LYS A 123 9.88 12.16 12.18
C LYS A 123 10.49 10.81 11.78
N TYR A 124 11.09 10.10 12.75
CA TYR A 124 11.78 8.84 12.47
C TYR A 124 10.93 7.80 11.71
N PHE A 125 9.64 7.69 12.02
CA PHE A 125 8.74 6.75 11.36
C PHE A 125 8.36 7.21 9.94
N GLN A 126 8.37 8.52 9.67
CA GLN A 126 8.17 9.07 8.32
C GLN A 126 9.43 8.82 7.48
N TYR A 127 10.61 9.10 8.04
CA TYR A 127 11.89 8.79 7.40
C TYR A 127 12.02 7.30 7.06
N LEU A 128 11.74 6.40 8.02
CA LEU A 128 11.76 4.95 7.77
C LEU A 128 10.75 4.54 6.69
N THR A 129 9.56 5.16 6.67
CA THR A 129 8.57 4.89 5.62
C THR A 129 9.11 5.29 4.25
N LEU A 130 9.70 6.47 4.12
CA LEU A 130 10.30 6.95 2.87
C LEU A 130 11.48 6.09 2.42
N LEU A 131 12.33 5.66 3.36
CA LEU A 131 13.44 4.75 3.10
C LEU A 131 12.96 3.38 2.60
N PHE A 132 11.91 2.83 3.21
CA PHE A 132 11.31 1.59 2.73
C PHE A 132 10.70 1.74 1.34
N THR A 133 10.12 2.90 1.03
CA THR A 133 9.65 3.22 -0.32
C THR A 133 10.79 3.28 -1.34
N GLU A 134 11.91 3.95 -1.03
CA GLU A 134 13.10 3.96 -1.89
C GLU A 134 13.57 2.53 -2.20
N VAL A 135 13.74 1.71 -1.17
CA VAL A 135 14.18 0.31 -1.30
C VAL A 135 13.22 -0.48 -2.16
N TYR A 136 11.90 -0.37 -1.92
CA TYR A 136 10.90 -1.12 -2.67
C TYR A 136 10.88 -0.72 -4.15
N LEU A 137 10.82 0.59 -4.44
CA LEU A 137 10.75 1.08 -5.80
C LEU A 137 12.02 0.73 -6.58
N ASP A 138 13.20 0.85 -5.97
CA ASP A 138 14.47 0.46 -6.59
C ASP A 138 14.46 -1.02 -6.99
N ARG A 139 14.04 -1.93 -6.10
CA ARG A 139 13.93 -3.36 -6.42
C ARG A 139 12.88 -3.64 -7.49
N TYR A 140 11.73 -2.97 -7.39
CA TYR A 140 10.60 -3.12 -8.31
C TYR A 140 10.93 -2.72 -9.74
N PHE A 141 11.61 -1.58 -9.92
CA PHE A 141 11.98 -1.09 -11.25
C PHE A 141 13.24 -1.75 -11.82
N ARG A 142 14.17 -2.18 -10.97
CA ARG A 142 15.40 -2.86 -11.38
C ARG A 142 15.16 -4.29 -11.85
N ASP A 143 14.50 -5.11 -11.02
CA ASP A 143 14.23 -6.52 -11.32
C ASP A 143 12.98 -7.00 -10.56
N PRO A 144 11.78 -6.84 -11.14
CA PRO A 144 10.55 -7.25 -10.48
C PRO A 144 10.45 -8.77 -10.28
N LYS A 145 11.15 -9.59 -11.10
CA LYS A 145 11.16 -11.04 -10.92
C LYS A 145 11.97 -11.44 -9.69
N ALA A 146 13.14 -10.82 -9.50
CA ALA A 146 13.93 -11.01 -8.29
C ALA A 146 13.19 -10.53 -7.04
N LEU A 147 12.49 -9.39 -7.10
CA LEU A 147 11.66 -8.92 -6.00
C LEU A 147 10.53 -9.91 -5.66
N LEU A 148 9.83 -10.43 -6.67
CA LEU A 148 8.77 -11.43 -6.48
C LEU A 148 9.33 -12.69 -5.79
N ALA A 149 10.46 -13.21 -6.27
CA ALA A 149 11.10 -14.38 -5.69
C ALA A 149 11.53 -14.14 -4.22
N ALA A 150 12.08 -12.95 -3.92
CA ALA A 150 12.47 -12.58 -2.56
C ALA A 150 11.26 -12.49 -1.62
N LEU A 151 10.13 -11.94 -2.07
CA LEU A 151 8.90 -11.90 -1.29
C LEU A 151 8.32 -13.31 -1.10
N ASN A 152 8.33 -14.17 -2.11
CA ASN A 152 7.91 -15.56 -1.99
C ASN A 152 8.76 -16.36 -1.00
N ALA A 153 10.08 -16.14 -0.99
CA ALA A 153 10.95 -16.72 0.01
C ALA A 153 10.56 -16.28 1.43
N GLN A 154 10.22 -15.00 1.62
CA GLN A 154 9.72 -14.51 2.92
C GLN A 154 8.33 -15.08 3.26
N VAL A 155 7.43 -15.25 2.29
CA VAL A 155 6.13 -15.94 2.48
C VAL A 155 6.36 -17.37 2.96
N ALA A 156 7.30 -18.11 2.36
CA ALA A 156 7.62 -19.46 2.78
C ALA A 156 8.15 -19.51 4.23
N ILE A 157 9.05 -18.59 4.60
CA ILE A 157 9.53 -18.44 5.99
C ILE A 157 8.38 -18.15 6.94
N TYR A 158 7.49 -17.22 6.59
CA TYR A 158 6.33 -16.88 7.40
C TYR A 158 5.38 -18.07 7.55
N ASN A 159 5.11 -18.82 6.48
CA ASN A 159 4.15 -19.93 6.47
C ASN A 159 4.65 -21.19 7.19
N ALA A 160 5.97 -21.37 7.33
CA ALA A 160 6.60 -22.60 7.81
C ALA A 160 6.10 -23.07 9.19
N ASP A 161 5.72 -22.14 10.07
CA ASP A 161 5.25 -22.42 11.43
C ASP A 161 3.78 -22.01 11.66
N LYS A 162 3.02 -21.76 10.58
CA LYS A 162 1.65 -21.23 10.66
C LYS A 162 0.63 -22.28 10.25
N PRO A 163 -0.53 -22.34 10.93
CA PRO A 163 -1.63 -23.19 10.50
C PRO A 163 -2.16 -22.71 9.14
N GLU A 164 -2.69 -23.63 8.34
CA GLU A 164 -3.20 -23.36 6.98
C GLU A 164 -4.13 -22.14 6.90
N ALA A 165 -5.01 -21.94 7.89
CA ALA A 165 -5.93 -20.80 7.96
C ALA A 165 -5.26 -19.42 8.16
N ASP A 166 -3.97 -19.40 8.50
CA ASP A 166 -3.17 -18.20 8.69
C ASP A 166 -2.02 -18.07 7.69
N GLN A 167 -1.86 -19.05 6.79
CA GLN A 167 -0.89 -19.00 5.72
C GLN A 167 -1.29 -17.98 4.65
N ILE A 168 -0.28 -17.37 4.05
CA ILE A 168 -0.43 -16.40 2.96
C ILE A 168 -0.09 -17.12 1.66
N SER A 169 -0.95 -16.95 0.64
CA SER A 169 -0.66 -17.51 -0.69
C SER A 169 0.58 -16.84 -1.29
N PRO A 170 1.53 -17.61 -1.84
CA PRO A 170 2.64 -17.03 -2.59
C PRO A 170 2.15 -16.36 -3.87
N PHE A 171 2.96 -15.45 -4.40
CA PHE A 171 2.81 -14.90 -5.74
C PHE A 171 3.08 -15.98 -6.80
N ASP A 172 2.47 -15.82 -7.97
CA ASP A 172 2.66 -16.73 -9.11
C ASP A 172 3.95 -16.38 -9.85
N GLU A 173 4.97 -17.23 -9.72
CA GLU A 173 6.27 -17.08 -10.38
C GLU A 173 6.23 -17.32 -11.90
N ALA A 174 5.19 -17.98 -12.40
CA ALA A 174 5.02 -18.25 -13.84
C ALA A 174 4.32 -17.10 -14.57
N ALA A 175 3.61 -16.23 -13.84
CA ALA A 175 2.95 -15.05 -14.38
C ALA A 175 3.90 -13.84 -14.44
N GLU A 176 3.45 -12.75 -15.08
CA GLU A 176 4.17 -11.49 -15.05
C GLU A 176 4.29 -10.98 -13.60
N ALA A 177 5.51 -10.64 -13.19
CA ALA A 177 5.78 -10.24 -11.81
C ALA A 177 5.21 -8.85 -11.49
N TRP A 178 5.28 -7.95 -12.47
CA TRP A 178 4.99 -6.53 -12.28
C TRP A 178 3.54 -6.25 -11.82
N PRO A 179 2.48 -6.84 -12.40
CA PRO A 179 1.10 -6.61 -11.93
C PRO A 179 0.79 -7.19 -10.54
N GLN A 180 1.66 -8.07 -10.04
CA GLN A 180 1.51 -8.65 -8.70
C GLN A 180 2.17 -7.79 -7.61
N LEU A 181 3.03 -6.83 -8.02
CA LEU A 181 3.88 -6.01 -7.15
C LEU A 181 3.60 -4.51 -7.31
N ASN A 182 2.65 -4.11 -8.14
CA ASN A 182 2.44 -2.71 -8.51
C ASN A 182 1.65 -1.89 -7.48
N LYS A 183 1.69 -2.26 -6.19
CA LYS A 183 0.92 -1.62 -5.13
C LYS A 183 1.68 -1.56 -3.81
N LEU A 184 1.70 -0.36 -3.22
CA LEU A 184 2.11 -0.13 -1.85
C LEU A 184 0.97 0.49 -1.03
N ALA A 185 0.70 -0.07 0.14
CA ALA A 185 -0.35 0.39 1.04
C ALA A 185 0.25 0.87 2.38
N TYR A 186 0.02 2.14 2.71
CA TYR A 186 0.47 2.77 3.94
C TYR A 186 -0.64 2.73 4.99
N TRP A 187 -0.42 1.91 6.02
CA TRP A 187 -1.30 1.82 7.18
C TRP A 187 -0.74 2.61 8.36
N SER A 188 -1.25 3.82 8.58
CA SER A 188 -0.80 4.68 9.68
C SER A 188 -1.91 5.61 10.20
N ALA A 189 -1.82 5.96 11.48
CA ALA A 189 -2.83 6.76 12.17
C ALA A 189 -3.09 8.13 11.49
N THR A 190 -4.27 8.71 11.71
CA THR A 190 -4.54 10.10 11.33
C THR A 190 -3.56 11.04 12.05
N GLY A 191 -3.07 12.07 11.36
CA GLY A 191 -2.04 12.96 11.90
C GLY A 191 -0.58 12.46 11.78
N SER A 192 -0.34 11.24 11.28
CA SER A 192 1.03 10.74 11.03
C SER A 192 1.73 11.37 9.80
N GLY A 193 1.08 12.32 9.12
CA GLY A 193 1.65 12.99 7.94
C GLY A 193 1.53 12.21 6.62
N LYS A 194 0.49 11.39 6.45
CA LYS A 194 0.24 10.63 5.19
C LYS A 194 0.22 11.51 3.94
N THR A 195 -0.32 12.71 4.01
CA THR A 195 -0.29 13.67 2.89
C THR A 195 1.14 14.06 2.50
N LEU A 196 2.00 14.37 3.48
CA LEU A 196 3.40 14.70 3.20
C LEU A 196 4.15 13.51 2.60
N LEU A 197 3.90 12.30 3.12
CA LEU A 197 4.42 11.05 2.54
C LEU A 197 3.92 10.86 1.10
N MET A 198 2.64 11.16 0.83
CA MET A 198 2.06 11.07 -0.51
C MET A 198 2.80 11.97 -1.50
N HIS A 199 3.06 13.22 -1.13
CA HIS A 199 3.79 14.16 -1.97
C HIS A 199 5.21 13.65 -2.26
N ALA A 200 5.92 13.17 -1.23
CA ALA A 200 7.25 12.60 -1.40
C ALA A 200 7.22 11.34 -2.28
N ASN A 201 6.27 10.43 -2.08
CA ASN A 201 6.13 9.18 -2.84
C ASN A 201 5.93 9.43 -4.35
N ILE A 202 5.23 10.51 -4.74
CA ILE A 202 5.14 10.92 -6.16
C ILE A 202 6.53 11.22 -6.71
N LEU A 203 7.34 11.99 -5.96
CA LEU A 203 8.68 12.35 -6.37
C LEU A 203 9.62 11.14 -6.41
N GLN A 204 9.54 10.24 -5.42
CA GLN A 204 10.32 9.00 -5.38
C GLN A 204 10.00 8.09 -6.58
N TYR A 205 8.72 7.93 -6.90
CA TYR A 205 8.28 7.14 -8.04
C TYR A 205 8.78 7.74 -9.36
N GLN A 206 8.56 9.04 -9.58
CA GLN A 206 9.02 9.72 -10.79
C GLN A 206 10.54 9.63 -10.94
N TYR A 207 11.28 9.88 -9.87
CA TYR A 207 12.74 9.77 -9.87
C TYR A 207 13.22 8.36 -10.20
N THR A 208 12.65 7.33 -9.58
CA THR A 208 13.05 5.94 -9.83
C THR A 208 12.72 5.53 -11.27
N LEU A 209 11.55 5.93 -11.77
CA LEU A 209 11.15 5.69 -13.16
C LEU A 209 12.13 6.35 -14.15
N GLU A 210 12.55 7.60 -13.89
CA GLU A 210 13.57 8.30 -14.68
C GLU A 210 14.94 7.64 -14.59
N LYS A 211 15.38 7.24 -13.39
CA LYS A 211 16.65 6.53 -13.15
C LYS A 211 16.79 5.26 -13.98
N HIS A 212 15.68 4.55 -14.20
CA HIS A 212 15.63 3.34 -15.03
C HIS A 212 15.31 3.61 -16.51
N GLY A 213 15.26 4.87 -16.95
CA GLY A 213 15.00 5.24 -18.35
C GLY A 213 13.55 5.03 -18.81
N ARG A 214 12.63 4.83 -17.86
CA ARG A 214 11.22 4.49 -18.10
C ARG A 214 10.27 5.69 -17.98
N GLY A 215 10.81 6.91 -17.84
CA GLY A 215 10.02 8.12 -17.63
C GLY A 215 8.93 8.39 -18.68
N ARG A 216 9.10 7.89 -19.91
CA ARG A 216 8.12 8.02 -21.01
C ARG A 216 6.94 7.05 -20.90
N GLU A 217 7.01 6.08 -20.00
CA GLU A 217 5.95 5.09 -19.80
C GLU A 217 4.82 5.64 -18.93
N LEU A 218 5.07 6.65 -18.07
CA LEU A 218 4.06 7.23 -17.21
C LEU A 218 3.08 8.08 -18.04
N ASN A 219 1.82 7.66 -18.03
CA ASN A 219 0.74 8.33 -18.75
C ASN A 219 0.16 9.50 -17.94
N ARG A 220 -0.27 9.23 -16.69
CA ARG A 220 -0.91 10.20 -15.79
C ARG A 220 -0.54 9.94 -14.34
N VAL A 221 -0.59 10.98 -13.52
CA VAL A 221 -0.60 10.87 -12.05
C VAL A 221 -1.99 11.24 -11.57
N LEU A 222 -2.70 10.28 -10.97
CA LEU A 222 -4.08 10.43 -10.53
C LEU A 222 -4.14 10.39 -9.00
N LEU A 223 -4.86 11.32 -8.38
CA LEU A 223 -5.24 11.22 -6.96
C LEU A 223 -6.73 10.92 -6.85
N LEU A 224 -7.08 9.77 -6.28
CA LEU A 224 -8.45 9.41 -5.96
C LEU A 224 -8.79 9.84 -4.53
N THR A 225 -9.79 10.71 -4.40
CA THR A 225 -10.32 11.20 -3.13
C THR A 225 -11.75 10.69 -2.89
N PRO A 226 -12.22 10.62 -1.64
CA PRO A 226 -13.54 10.08 -1.33
C PRO A 226 -14.68 11.10 -1.50
N ASN A 227 -14.38 12.40 -1.57
CA ASN A 227 -15.36 13.47 -1.79
C ASN A 227 -14.69 14.77 -2.30
N GLU A 228 -15.48 15.67 -2.87
CA GLU A 228 -15.04 16.95 -3.41
C GLU A 228 -14.35 17.88 -2.39
N GLY A 229 -14.78 17.88 -1.13
CA GLY A 229 -14.16 18.68 -0.08
C GLY A 229 -12.69 18.30 0.15
N LEU A 230 -12.41 17.00 0.18
CA LEU A 230 -11.05 16.47 0.25
C LEU A 230 -10.27 16.72 -1.05
N SER A 231 -10.90 16.65 -2.23
CA SER A 231 -10.24 17.04 -3.49
C SER A 231 -9.70 18.47 -3.43
N GLN A 232 -10.52 19.41 -2.93
CA GLN A 232 -10.12 20.82 -2.80
C GLN A 232 -9.03 21.01 -1.75
N GLN A 233 -9.03 20.22 -0.67
CA GLN A 233 -7.97 20.24 0.32
C GLN A 233 -6.63 19.79 -0.30
N HIS A 234 -6.60 18.64 -0.96
CA HIS A 234 -5.40 18.13 -1.63
C HIS A 234 -4.87 19.11 -2.68
N LEU A 235 -5.75 19.77 -3.45
CA LEU A 235 -5.33 20.79 -4.42
C LEU A 235 -4.53 21.92 -3.75
N ARG A 236 -5.00 22.45 -2.62
CA ARG A 236 -4.28 23.48 -1.85
C ARG A 236 -2.97 22.96 -1.26
N GLU A 237 -2.97 21.71 -0.78
CA GLU A 237 -1.78 21.08 -0.20
C GLU A 237 -0.68 20.82 -1.25
N PHE A 238 -1.05 20.41 -2.47
CA PHE A 238 -0.12 20.29 -3.60
C PHE A 238 0.44 21.66 -4.01
N GLU A 239 -0.41 22.67 -4.08
CA GLU A 239 0.00 24.04 -4.41
C GLU A 239 1.01 24.58 -3.39
N ALA A 240 0.79 24.32 -2.10
CA ALA A 240 1.72 24.65 -1.02
C ALA A 240 3.05 23.89 -1.12
N ALA A 241 3.00 22.65 -1.63
CA ALA A 241 4.16 21.78 -1.82
C ALA A 241 4.89 22.01 -3.16
N GLY A 242 4.40 22.88 -4.04
CA GLY A 242 5.01 23.10 -5.35
C GLY A 242 4.79 21.98 -6.36
N ILE A 243 3.76 21.17 -6.17
CA ILE A 243 3.36 20.11 -7.08
C ILE A 243 2.21 20.64 -7.93
N ASP A 244 2.38 20.60 -9.25
CA ASP A 244 1.32 20.98 -10.18
C ASP A 244 0.17 19.98 -10.05
N ALA A 245 -1.02 20.48 -9.70
CA ALA A 245 -2.21 19.67 -9.55
C ALA A 245 -3.45 20.41 -10.10
N GLU A 246 -4.41 19.65 -10.61
CA GLU A 246 -5.69 20.18 -11.06
C GLU A 246 -6.84 19.23 -10.72
N LEU A 247 -8.05 19.76 -10.59
CA LEU A 247 -9.25 18.93 -10.49
C LEU A 247 -9.54 18.35 -11.87
N PHE A 248 -9.78 17.04 -11.93
CA PHE A 248 -10.07 16.38 -13.19
C PHE A 248 -11.29 17.01 -13.88
N ASN A 249 -11.11 17.40 -15.15
CA ASN A 249 -12.17 17.94 -15.99
C ASN A 249 -12.30 17.12 -17.27
N LYS A 250 -13.46 16.48 -17.47
CA LYS A 250 -13.77 15.66 -18.64
C LYS A 250 -13.68 16.40 -19.98
N ASP A 251 -13.93 17.72 -19.97
CA ASP A 251 -13.98 18.56 -21.17
C ASP A 251 -12.65 19.31 -21.39
N GLY A 252 -11.76 19.28 -20.40
CA GLY A 252 -10.43 19.89 -20.46
C GLY A 252 -9.40 18.86 -20.90
N ARG A 253 -8.78 19.05 -22.07
CA ARG A 253 -7.46 18.45 -22.30
C ARG A 253 -6.45 19.24 -21.47
N GLY A 254 -6.07 18.73 -20.30
CA GLY A 254 -4.98 19.30 -19.51
C GLY A 254 -3.76 19.50 -20.41
N LEU A 255 -3.25 20.74 -20.48
CA LEU A 255 -2.13 21.11 -21.36
C LEU A 255 -0.79 20.44 -20.95
N PHE A 256 -0.78 19.68 -19.85
CA PHE A 256 0.38 19.06 -19.23
C PHE A 256 0.16 17.58 -18.83
N THR A 257 -0.50 16.79 -19.70
CA THR A 257 -0.65 15.34 -19.52
C THR A 257 0.66 14.67 -19.10
N GLY A 258 0.65 13.94 -17.98
CA GLY A 258 1.79 13.19 -17.44
C GLY A 258 2.72 13.96 -16.49
N ARG A 259 2.52 15.27 -16.28
CA ARG A 259 3.31 16.08 -15.31
C ARG A 259 2.49 16.61 -14.14
N THR A 260 1.22 16.91 -14.38
CA THR A 260 0.29 17.41 -13.37
C THR A 260 -0.43 16.25 -12.67
N VAL A 261 -0.68 16.40 -11.37
CA VAL A 261 -1.54 15.49 -10.61
C VAL A 261 -3.01 15.81 -10.90
N GLU A 262 -3.74 14.88 -11.50
CA GLU A 262 -5.17 15.01 -11.73
C GLU A 262 -5.94 14.45 -10.53
N ILE A 263 -6.68 15.31 -9.83
CA ILE A 263 -7.44 14.96 -8.64
C ILE A 263 -8.87 14.59 -9.04
N LEU A 264 -9.26 13.37 -8.74
CA LEU A 264 -10.55 12.79 -9.09
C LEU A 264 -11.29 12.30 -7.84
N GLU A 265 -12.53 12.76 -7.70
CA GLU A 265 -13.44 12.18 -6.72
C GLU A 265 -13.93 10.82 -7.23
N VAL A 266 -13.67 9.78 -6.44
CA VAL A 266 -13.98 8.40 -6.85
C VAL A 266 -15.47 8.13 -7.05
N THR A 267 -16.35 8.85 -6.36
CA THR A 267 -17.81 8.72 -6.51
C THR A 267 -18.28 9.20 -7.89
N LYS A 268 -17.42 9.85 -8.68
CA LYS A 268 -17.70 10.26 -10.08
C LYS A 268 -17.29 9.20 -11.10
N LEU A 269 -16.59 8.14 -10.72
CA LEU A 269 -16.24 7.04 -11.63
C LEU A 269 -17.42 6.10 -11.88
N ARG A 270 -17.68 5.76 -13.15
CA ARG A 270 -18.72 4.80 -13.58
C ARG A 270 -18.21 3.96 -14.75
N GLU A 271 -18.97 2.93 -15.11
CA GLU A 271 -18.77 2.20 -16.37
C GLU A 271 -18.97 3.14 -17.57
N ASP A 272 -20.13 3.82 -17.62
CA ASP A 272 -20.50 4.69 -18.73
C ASP A 272 -20.23 6.17 -18.45
N MET A 273 -19.83 6.88 -19.51
CA MET A 273 -19.65 8.32 -19.48
C MET A 273 -21.00 9.03 -19.33
N GLY A 274 -21.08 10.00 -18.42
CA GLY A 274 -22.30 10.78 -18.19
C GLY A 274 -22.03 12.26 -17.99
N GLU A 275 -23.06 13.00 -17.60
CA GLU A 275 -22.93 14.45 -17.40
C GLU A 275 -22.01 14.79 -16.22
N LYS A 276 -22.09 14.02 -15.12
CA LYS A 276 -21.27 14.19 -13.91
C LYS A 276 -20.36 12.99 -13.62
N THR A 277 -20.38 11.98 -14.49
CA THR A 277 -19.68 10.72 -14.29
C THR A 277 -18.65 10.49 -15.38
N ILE A 278 -17.54 9.87 -15.01
CA ILE A 278 -16.40 9.63 -15.90
C ILE A 278 -16.24 8.12 -16.06
N ALA A 279 -16.15 7.68 -17.31
CA ALA A 279 -15.91 6.28 -17.64
C ALA A 279 -14.51 5.87 -17.15
N ILE A 280 -14.41 4.73 -16.47
CA ILE A 280 -13.12 4.20 -15.99
C ILE A 280 -12.15 3.98 -17.15
N ASP A 281 -12.66 3.55 -18.31
CA ASP A 281 -11.87 3.31 -19.53
C ASP A 281 -11.27 4.59 -20.13
N ALA A 282 -11.70 5.78 -19.69
CA ALA A 282 -11.06 7.04 -20.09
C ALA A 282 -9.62 7.17 -19.56
N PHE A 283 -9.25 6.33 -18.57
CA PHE A 283 -7.96 6.36 -17.91
C PHE A 283 -7.09 5.14 -18.27
N GLU A 284 -7.28 4.53 -19.44
CA GLU A 284 -6.38 3.48 -19.90
C GLU A 284 -4.91 3.95 -19.95
N GLY A 285 -3.99 3.04 -19.59
CA GLY A 285 -2.55 3.27 -19.69
C GLY A 285 -1.79 3.01 -18.39
N ASN A 286 -0.50 3.30 -18.40
CA ASN A 286 0.37 3.16 -17.23
C ASN A 286 0.32 4.43 -16.37
N ASN A 287 -0.64 4.46 -15.45
CA ASN A 287 -0.84 5.59 -14.55
C ASN A 287 -0.18 5.34 -13.19
N LEU A 288 0.26 6.39 -12.53
CA LEU A 288 0.50 6.39 -11.09
C LEU A 288 -0.79 6.79 -10.38
N VAL A 289 -1.36 5.92 -9.55
CA VAL A 289 -2.63 6.15 -8.85
C VAL A 289 -2.38 6.27 -7.35
N LEU A 290 -2.72 7.41 -6.78
CA LEU A 290 -2.68 7.68 -5.35
C LEU A 290 -4.11 7.55 -4.83
N VAL A 291 -4.31 6.81 -3.75
CA VAL A 291 -5.64 6.57 -3.18
C VAL A 291 -5.69 7.06 -1.76
N ASP A 292 -6.42 8.14 -1.53
CA ASP A 292 -6.73 8.61 -0.18
C ASP A 292 -7.91 7.83 0.42
N GLU A 293 -7.84 7.61 1.72
CA GLU A 293 -8.77 6.74 2.46
C GLU A 293 -8.99 5.37 1.81
N GLY A 294 -7.88 4.69 1.52
CA GLY A 294 -7.83 3.39 0.85
C GLY A 294 -8.66 2.27 1.51
N HIS A 295 -9.08 2.42 2.76
CA HIS A 295 -9.98 1.45 3.40
C HIS A 295 -11.41 1.50 2.86
N ARG A 296 -11.86 2.65 2.36
CA ARG A 296 -13.23 2.80 1.86
C ARG A 296 -13.38 2.03 0.55
N GLY A 297 -14.51 1.33 0.37
CA GLY A 297 -14.70 0.36 -0.71
C GLY A 297 -14.51 -1.10 -0.28
N ALA A 298 -13.94 -1.36 0.90
CA ALA A 298 -13.65 -2.73 1.34
C ALA A 298 -14.90 -3.50 1.84
N SER A 299 -15.98 -2.82 2.22
CA SER A 299 -17.29 -3.38 2.58
C SER A 299 -18.16 -3.55 1.32
N GLY A 300 -18.90 -4.66 1.21
CA GLY A 300 -19.67 -4.98 -0.01
C GLY A 300 -20.82 -4.00 -0.31
N GLY A 301 -21.20 -3.86 -1.59
CA GLY A 301 -22.31 -3.01 -2.06
C GLY A 301 -21.91 -2.07 -3.21
N GLU A 302 -22.47 -0.86 -3.27
CA GLU A 302 -22.02 0.24 -4.16
C GLU A 302 -20.53 0.56 -3.97
N GLU A 303 -19.98 0.24 -2.80
CA GLU A 303 -18.55 0.26 -2.46
C GLU A 303 -17.69 -0.78 -3.22
N GLY A 304 -18.30 -1.83 -3.79
CA GLY A 304 -17.62 -2.79 -4.66
C GLY A 304 -17.21 -2.20 -6.01
N ALA A 305 -18.01 -1.29 -6.55
CA ALA A 305 -17.68 -0.54 -7.76
C ALA A 305 -16.44 0.34 -7.57
N TRP A 306 -16.21 0.83 -6.34
CA TRP A 306 -14.99 1.57 -5.99
C TRP A 306 -13.75 0.68 -6.07
N MET A 307 -13.80 -0.52 -5.49
CA MET A 307 -12.67 -1.45 -5.55
C MET A 307 -12.36 -1.89 -6.98
N ASP A 308 -13.40 -2.11 -7.79
CA ASP A 308 -13.23 -2.46 -9.20
C ASP A 308 -12.62 -1.31 -10.01
N ALA A 309 -13.13 -0.08 -9.83
CA ALA A 309 -12.57 1.11 -10.46
C ALA A 309 -11.10 1.31 -10.09
N ARG A 310 -10.72 1.16 -8.81
CA ARG A 310 -9.32 1.21 -8.38
C ARG A 310 -8.48 0.15 -9.07
N LYS A 311 -8.97 -1.10 -9.12
CA LYS A 311 -8.24 -2.20 -9.75
C LYS A 311 -7.98 -1.93 -11.23
N ARG A 312 -8.99 -1.47 -11.97
CA ARG A 312 -8.90 -1.16 -13.40
C ARG A 312 -7.97 0.02 -13.67
N LEU A 313 -8.07 1.10 -12.88
CA LEU A 313 -7.20 2.27 -13.00
C LEU A 313 -5.71 1.95 -12.77
N CYS A 314 -5.43 0.91 -11.98
CA CYS A 314 -4.07 0.48 -11.63
C CYS A 314 -3.60 -0.75 -12.40
N GLU A 315 -4.41 -1.35 -13.28
CA GLU A 315 -4.10 -2.65 -13.90
C GLU A 315 -2.79 -2.63 -14.68
N LYS A 316 -2.55 -1.54 -15.42
CA LYS A 316 -1.34 -1.30 -16.20
C LYS A 316 -0.41 -0.27 -15.55
N GLY A 317 -0.75 0.18 -14.34
CA GLY A 317 -0.09 1.26 -13.59
C GLY A 317 0.51 0.83 -12.25
N PHE A 318 0.89 1.80 -11.42
CA PHE A 318 1.31 1.57 -10.03
C PHE A 318 0.39 2.32 -9.08
N SER A 319 0.15 1.78 -7.88
CA SER A 319 -0.64 2.50 -6.87
C SER A 319 0.01 2.63 -5.50
N PHE A 320 -0.20 3.81 -4.92
CA PHE A 320 0.02 4.06 -3.50
C PHE A 320 -1.33 4.27 -2.81
N GLU A 321 -1.62 3.49 -1.77
CA GLU A 321 -2.87 3.60 -1.02
C GLU A 321 -2.61 4.03 0.43
N TYR A 322 -3.39 4.98 0.93
CA TYR A 322 -3.19 5.59 2.25
C TYR A 322 -4.43 5.40 3.11
N SER A 323 -4.26 4.87 4.33
CA SER A 323 -5.41 4.69 5.23
C SER A 323 -5.01 4.53 6.70
N ALA A 324 -5.86 5.01 7.60
CA ALA A 324 -5.74 4.74 9.03
C ALA A 324 -6.37 3.40 9.47
N THR A 325 -7.26 2.83 8.67
CA THR A 325 -8.18 1.76 9.12
C THR A 325 -8.10 0.49 8.28
N PHE A 326 -7.01 0.25 7.53
CA PHE A 326 -6.82 -1.02 6.80
C PHE A 326 -7.02 -2.25 7.69
N GLY A 327 -6.47 -2.25 8.91
CA GLY A 327 -6.66 -3.38 9.84
C GLY A 327 -8.10 -3.63 10.29
N GLN A 328 -9.01 -2.66 10.14
CA GLN A 328 -10.45 -2.85 10.37
C GLN A 328 -11.15 -3.31 9.09
N ALA A 329 -10.78 -2.76 7.94
CA ALA A 329 -11.33 -3.10 6.63
C ALA A 329 -11.09 -4.57 6.20
N VAL A 330 -10.03 -5.19 6.72
CA VAL A 330 -9.69 -6.60 6.43
C VAL A 330 -10.38 -7.59 7.39
N LYS A 331 -10.96 -7.11 8.52
CA LYS A 331 -11.69 -7.98 9.44
C LYS A 331 -12.93 -8.55 8.74
N GLY A 332 -12.94 -9.87 8.53
CA GLY A 332 -14.04 -10.59 7.87
C GLY A 332 -13.71 -11.13 6.47
N LYS A 333 -12.49 -10.91 5.95
CA LYS A 333 -12.00 -11.51 4.70
C LYS A 333 -10.90 -12.53 4.98
N PRO A 334 -11.23 -13.82 5.22
CA PRO A 334 -10.26 -14.83 5.66
C PRO A 334 -9.21 -15.25 4.61
N LYS A 335 -9.31 -14.76 3.37
CA LYS A 335 -8.37 -15.06 2.27
C LYS A 335 -7.40 -13.92 1.93
N LEU A 336 -7.31 -12.88 2.77
CA LEU A 336 -6.33 -11.79 2.64
C LEU A 336 -5.14 -12.00 3.58
#